data_AF-A0A350NST3-F1
#
_entry.id   AF-A0A350NST3-F1
#
_cell.length_a   1.000
_cell.length_b   1.000
_cell.length_c   1.000
_cell.angle_alpha   90.00
_cell.angle_beta   90.00
_cell.angle_gamma   90.00
#
_symmetry.space_group_name_H-M   'P 1'
#
loop_
_entity.id
_entity.type
_entity.pdbx_description
1 polymer ?
#
loop_
_entity_poly.entity_id
_entity_poly.type
_entity_poly.pdbx_seq_one_letter_code
_entity_poly.pdbx_strand_id
1 'polypeptide(L)'
;MGVCFDSCHLFAAGYDIRTNEGINQVIEELDCGAGSECIKAVHFNDSKFGLGSHKDRHARIGTGEIGADGLRTVLLHPALHKLPFILETPVEDYEQYAEEISAVRALL
;
A
#
# COMPACT_ATOMS: atom_id res chain seq x y z
N MET A 1 5.57 16.64 12.34
CA MET A 1 4.84 15.35 12.38
C MET A 1 4.78 14.82 10.96
N GLY A 2 4.71 13.50 10.76
CA GLY A 2 4.56 12.87 9.45
C GLY A 2 3.55 11.73 9.52
N VAL A 3 3.06 11.28 8.36
CA VAL A 3 2.10 10.19 8.24
C VAL A 3 2.72 9.00 7.52
N CYS A 4 2.21 7.80 7.84
CA CYS A 4 2.50 6.58 7.10
C CYS A 4 1.29 6.23 6.23
N PHE A 5 1.54 5.95 4.96
CA PHE A 5 0.52 5.43 4.05
C PHE A 5 0.49 3.90 4.20
N ASP A 6 -0.61 3.32 4.67
CA ASP A 6 -0.79 1.87 4.72
C ASP A 6 -1.80 1.43 3.67
N SER A 7 -1.36 0.61 2.71
CA SER A 7 -2.19 0.17 1.59
C SER A 7 -3.33 -0.74 2.03
N CYS A 8 -3.12 -1.64 2.98
CA CYS A 8 -4.17 -2.53 3.48
C CYS A 8 -5.21 -1.72 4.25
N HIS A 9 -4.79 -0.79 5.09
CA HIS A 9 -5.71 0.01 5.91
C HIS A 9 -6.58 0.94 5.05
N LEU A 10 -5.98 1.65 4.08
CA LEU A 10 -6.73 2.53 3.19
C LEU A 10 -7.75 1.75 2.36
N PHE A 11 -7.35 0.58 1.84
CA PHE A 11 -8.25 -0.31 1.12
C PHE A 11 -9.39 -0.83 2.02
N ALA A 12 -9.08 -1.28 3.23
CA ALA A 12 -10.08 -1.70 4.21
C ALA A 12 -11.02 -0.57 4.65
N ALA A 13 -10.55 0.70 4.62
CA ALA A 13 -11.34 1.89 4.91
C ALA A 13 -12.25 2.33 3.75
N GLY A 14 -12.07 1.78 2.55
CA GLY A 14 -12.91 2.05 1.39
C GLY A 14 -12.26 2.92 0.30
N TYR A 15 -10.98 3.26 0.43
CA TYR A 15 -10.23 3.91 -0.63
C TYR A 15 -9.76 2.87 -1.65
N ASP A 16 -10.25 2.95 -2.89
CA ASP A 16 -9.85 2.03 -3.95
C ASP A 16 -8.50 2.42 -4.57
N ILE A 17 -7.42 2.23 -3.81
CA ILE A 17 -6.05 2.57 -4.21
C ILE A 17 -5.47 1.68 -5.32
N ARG A 18 -6.25 0.71 -5.83
CA ARG A 18 -5.83 -0.15 -6.95
C ARG A 18 -5.75 0.63 -8.26
N THR A 19 -6.52 1.71 -8.38
CA THR A 19 -6.61 2.56 -9.56
C THR A 19 -5.87 3.88 -9.36
N ASN A 20 -5.44 4.51 -10.47
CA ASN A 20 -4.81 5.83 -10.41
C ASN A 20 -5.79 6.87 -9.85
N GLU A 21 -7.07 6.77 -10.20
CA GLU A 21 -8.10 7.68 -9.73
C GLU A 21 -8.28 7.59 -8.21
N GLY A 22 -8.36 6.38 -7.66
CA GLY A 22 -8.58 6.19 -6.23
C GLY A 22 -7.38 6.57 -5.37
N ILE A 23 -6.16 6.28 -5.82
CA ILE A 23 -4.96 6.73 -5.09
C ILE A 23 -4.76 8.26 -5.21
N ASN A 24 -5.05 8.86 -6.37
CA ASN A 24 -5.00 10.32 -6.53
C ASN A 24 -5.97 11.00 -5.56
N GLN A 25 -7.19 10.46 -5.40
CA GLN A 25 -8.15 10.99 -4.43
C GLN A 25 -7.58 11.01 -2.99
N VAL A 26 -6.90 9.94 -2.56
CA VAL A 26 -6.27 9.90 -1.23
C VAL A 26 -5.21 11.00 -1.09
N ILE A 27 -4.38 11.20 -2.11
CA ILE A 27 -3.32 12.21 -2.11
C ILE A 27 -3.92 13.62 -2.12
N GLU A 28 -4.96 13.87 -2.93
CA GLU A 28 -5.67 15.15 -2.99
C GLU A 28 -6.35 15.50 -1.66
N GLU A 29 -6.96 14.51 -0.98
CA GLU A 29 -7.54 14.70 0.35
C GLU A 29 -6.48 15.09 1.40
N LEU A 30 -5.28 14.48 1.32
CA LEU A 30 -4.15 14.87 2.17
C LEU A 30 -3.60 16.26 1.83
N ASP A 31 -3.49 16.60 0.53
CA ASP A 31 -3.03 17.90 0.05
C ASP A 31 -3.97 19.05 0.47
N CYS A 32 -5.29 18.79 0.55
CA CYS A 32 -6.26 19.76 1.06
C CYS A 32 -6.04 20.11 2.55
N GLY A 33 -5.38 19.23 3.30
CA GLY A 33 -5.15 19.38 4.74
C GLY A 33 -3.68 19.60 5.09
N ALA A 34 -2.95 18.50 5.23
CA ALA A 34 -1.60 18.47 5.79
C ALA A 34 -0.49 18.56 4.73
N GLY A 35 -0.82 18.44 3.45
CA GLY A 35 0.15 18.31 2.37
C GLY A 35 0.67 16.88 2.23
N SER A 36 0.67 16.32 1.03
CA SER A 36 1.15 14.96 0.74
C SER A 36 2.65 14.79 1.00
N GLU A 37 3.42 15.89 1.09
CA GLU A 37 4.81 15.87 1.54
C GLU A 37 4.94 15.40 3.00
N CYS A 38 3.86 15.38 3.78
CA CYS A 38 3.87 14.84 5.14
C CYS A 38 3.96 13.31 5.17
N ILE A 39 3.71 12.61 4.05
CA ILE A 39 3.89 11.16 3.94
C ILE A 39 5.39 10.84 3.97
N LYS A 40 5.82 10.03 4.94
CA LYS A 40 7.25 9.72 5.14
C LYS A 40 7.60 8.25 4.93
N ALA A 41 6.61 7.37 4.90
CA ALA A 41 6.77 5.94 4.69
C ALA A 41 5.50 5.33 4.09
N VAL A 42 5.68 4.18 3.46
CA VAL A 42 4.60 3.34 2.97
C VAL A 42 4.68 1.98 3.67
N HIS A 43 3.65 1.60 4.40
CA HIS A 43 3.41 0.22 4.78
C HIS A 43 2.74 -0.47 3.60
N PHE A 44 3.48 -1.36 2.97
CA PHE A 44 3.14 -1.95 1.68
C PHE A 44 2.63 -3.36 1.89
N ASN A 45 1.33 -3.45 2.15
CA ASN A 45 0.63 -4.66 2.53
C ASN A 45 -0.49 -4.93 1.52
N ASP A 46 -0.61 -6.18 1.07
CA ASP A 46 -1.85 -6.60 0.41
C ASP A 46 -2.95 -6.79 1.47
N SER A 47 -4.21 -6.81 1.06
CA SER A 47 -5.34 -7.03 1.96
C SER A 47 -5.93 -8.42 1.79
N LYS A 48 -6.12 -9.14 2.89
CA LYS A 48 -6.82 -10.44 2.88
C LYS A 48 -8.32 -10.29 2.59
N PHE A 49 -8.88 -9.10 2.77
CA PHE A 49 -10.32 -8.84 2.60
C PHE A 49 -10.57 -7.69 1.62
N GLY A 50 -11.77 -7.69 1.03
CA GLY A 50 -12.16 -6.72 0.02
C GLY A 50 -12.23 -5.27 0.50
N LEU A 51 -12.40 -4.37 -0.47
CA LEU A 51 -12.56 -2.92 -0.30
C LEU A 51 -13.67 -2.60 0.72
N GLY A 52 -13.39 -1.68 1.64
CA GLY A 52 -14.39 -1.23 2.63
C GLY A 52 -14.79 -2.31 3.63
N SER A 53 -13.99 -3.37 3.79
CA SER A 53 -14.30 -4.47 4.72
C SER A 53 -14.15 -4.08 6.19
N HIS A 54 -13.47 -2.97 6.50
CA HIS A 54 -13.08 -2.56 7.85
C HIS A 54 -12.31 -3.64 8.62
N LYS A 55 -11.60 -4.52 7.90
CA LYS A 55 -10.76 -5.57 8.46
C LYS A 55 -9.30 -5.30 8.14
N ASP A 56 -8.56 -5.01 9.19
CA ASP A 56 -7.10 -4.92 9.14
C ASP A 56 -6.50 -6.35 9.22
N ARG A 57 -6.39 -7.01 8.06
CA ARG A 57 -5.68 -8.29 7.93
C ARG A 57 -4.85 -8.30 6.66
N HIS A 58 -3.54 -8.19 6.85
CA HIS A 58 -2.58 -8.18 5.77
C HIS A 58 -2.53 -9.55 5.06
N ALA A 59 -2.23 -9.50 3.77
CA ALA A 59 -1.88 -10.65 2.94
C ALA A 59 -0.50 -10.43 2.32
N ARG A 60 0.14 -11.53 1.88
CA ARG A 60 1.41 -11.45 1.14
C ARG A 60 1.20 -10.72 -0.18
N ILE A 61 2.23 -10.06 -0.67
CA ILE A 61 2.20 -9.24 -1.89
C ILE A 61 1.61 -10.02 -3.07
N GLY A 62 0.50 -9.52 -3.63
CA GLY A 62 -0.16 -10.08 -4.81
C GLY A 62 -1.07 -11.28 -4.54
N THR A 63 -1.23 -11.68 -3.27
CA THR A 63 -2.07 -12.82 -2.88
C THR A 63 -3.43 -12.42 -2.31
N GLY A 64 -3.63 -11.11 -2.09
CA GLY A 64 -4.85 -10.55 -1.54
C GLY A 64 -5.74 -9.87 -2.58
N GLU A 65 -6.68 -9.07 -2.06
CA GLU A 65 -7.75 -8.40 -2.82
C GLU A 65 -7.30 -7.06 -3.43
N ILE A 66 -6.17 -6.49 -2.98
CA ILE A 66 -5.54 -5.36 -3.68
C ILE A 66 -4.84 -5.92 -4.93
N GLY A 67 -4.13 -7.04 -4.75
CA GLY A 67 -3.49 -7.79 -5.82
C GLY A 67 -2.26 -7.09 -6.41
N ALA A 68 -1.52 -7.80 -7.27
CA ALA A 68 -0.25 -7.34 -7.80
C ALA A 68 -0.38 -6.05 -8.64
N ASP A 69 -1.41 -5.96 -9.49
CA ASP A 69 -1.63 -4.78 -10.33
C ASP A 69 -2.01 -3.54 -9.51
N GLY A 70 -2.86 -3.71 -8.49
CA GLY A 70 -3.23 -2.61 -7.59
C GLY A 70 -2.06 -2.14 -6.73
N LEU A 71 -1.27 -3.08 -6.21
CA LEU A 71 -0.05 -2.75 -5.47
C LEU A 71 1.00 -2.08 -6.37
N ARG A 72 1.08 -2.46 -7.65
CA ARG A 72 1.93 -1.77 -8.63
C ARG A 72 1.51 -0.32 -8.83
N THR A 73 0.21 -0.01 -8.84
CA THR A 73 -0.29 1.37 -8.86
C THR A 73 0.24 2.19 -7.69
N VAL A 74 0.18 1.64 -6.48
CA VAL A 74 0.72 2.29 -5.26
C VAL A 74 2.23 2.47 -5.35
N LEU A 75 2.96 1.43 -5.76
CA LEU A 75 4.41 1.41 -5.85
C LEU A 75 4.96 2.48 -6.81
N LEU A 76 4.28 2.71 -7.93
CA LEU A 76 4.72 3.62 -8.99
C LEU A 76 4.16 5.03 -8.86
N HIS A 77 3.32 5.29 -7.84
CA HIS A 77 2.67 6.58 -7.70
C HIS A 77 3.70 7.72 -7.46
N PRO A 78 3.65 8.85 -8.19
CA PRO A 78 4.65 9.92 -8.09
C PRO A 78 4.85 10.52 -6.68
N ALA A 79 3.80 10.52 -5.84
CA ALA A 79 3.90 10.99 -4.45
C ALA A 79 4.60 9.98 -3.52
N LEU A 80 4.66 8.70 -3.91
CA LEU A 80 5.07 7.61 -3.01
C LEU A 80 6.37 6.92 -3.46
N HIS A 81 6.64 6.83 -4.76
CA HIS A 81 7.67 5.94 -5.33
C HIS A 81 9.12 6.17 -4.86
N LYS A 82 9.40 7.30 -4.20
CA LYS A 82 10.73 7.63 -3.62
C LYS A 82 10.81 7.39 -2.11
N LEU A 83 9.68 7.07 -1.47
CA LEU A 83 9.59 6.82 -0.04
C LEU A 83 10.05 5.39 0.29
N PRO A 84 10.41 5.11 1.54
CA PRO A 84 10.64 3.74 1.98
C PRO A 84 9.32 2.95 1.98
N PHE A 85 9.35 1.78 1.36
CA PHE A 85 8.27 0.78 1.38
C PHE A 85 8.65 -0.33 2.38
N ILE A 86 7.77 -0.59 3.33
CA ILE A 86 7.98 -1.49 4.47
C ILE A 86 6.93 -2.58 4.41
N LEU A 87 7.35 -3.85 4.40
CA LEU A 87 6.44 -4.99 4.43
C LEU A 87 6.08 -5.33 5.87
N GLU A 88 4.79 -5.55 6.13
CA GLU A 88 4.25 -6.08 7.39
C GLU A 88 3.33 -7.28 7.10
N THR A 89 3.62 -7.98 6.00
CA THR A 89 2.86 -9.14 5.55
C THR A 89 3.06 -10.32 6.52
N PRO A 90 2.05 -11.21 6.64
CA PRO A 90 2.17 -12.36 7.52
C PRO A 90 3.17 -13.36 6.92
N VAL A 91 4.28 -13.56 7.62
CA VAL A 91 5.30 -14.57 7.31
C VAL A 91 5.50 -15.50 8.50
N GLU A 92 5.80 -16.77 8.22
CA GLU A 92 6.17 -17.75 9.26
C GLU A 92 7.66 -17.64 9.61
N ASP A 93 8.47 -17.18 8.65
CA ASP A 93 9.91 -16.97 8.77
C ASP A 93 10.29 -15.64 8.11
N TYR A 94 11.18 -14.87 8.75
CA TYR A 94 11.69 -13.61 8.23
C TYR A 94 12.41 -13.74 6.88
N GLU A 95 12.95 -14.92 6.53
CA GLU A 95 13.52 -15.16 5.20
C GLU A 95 12.49 -14.99 4.07
N GLN A 96 11.20 -15.20 4.35
CA GLN A 96 10.12 -15.05 3.37
C GLN A 96 9.93 -13.59 2.91
N TYR A 97 10.39 -12.62 3.69
CA TYR A 97 10.43 -11.23 3.24
C TYR A 97 11.41 -11.02 2.08
N ALA A 98 12.49 -11.80 1.97
CA ALA A 98 13.40 -11.70 0.83
C ALA A 98 12.71 -12.10 -0.49
N GLU A 99 11.83 -13.11 -0.44
CA GLU A 99 11.00 -13.52 -1.58
C GLU A 99 10.01 -12.43 -1.96
N GLU A 100 9.30 -11.85 -0.97
CA GLU A 100 8.33 -10.78 -1.24
C GLU A 100 9.01 -9.51 -1.74
N ILE A 101 10.16 -9.12 -1.20
CA ILE A 101 10.95 -8.01 -1.73
C ILE A 101 11.35 -8.27 -3.19
N SER A 102 11.68 -9.52 -3.53
CA SER A 102 11.99 -9.89 -4.92
C SER A 102 10.76 -9.79 -5.82
N ALA A 103 9.59 -10.20 -5.34
CA ALA A 103 8.32 -10.04 -6.05
C ALA A 103 7.95 -8.56 -6.25
N VAL A 104 8.10 -7.72 -5.22
CA VAL A 104 7.88 -6.26 -5.30
C VAL A 104 8.79 -5.63 -6.35
N ARG A 105 10.07 -6.00 -6.37
CA ARG A 105 11.03 -5.50 -7.37
C ARG A 105 10.66 -5.89 -8.80
N ALA A 106 9.99 -7.03 -8.99
CA ALA A 106 9.50 -7.45 -10.30
C ALA A 106 8.28 -6.66 -10.78
N LEU A 107 7.64 -5.85 -9.91
CA LEU A 107 6.54 -4.96 -10.28
C LEU A 107 7.02 -3.60 -10.81
N LEU A 108 8.29 -3.25 -10.64
CA LEU A 108 8.90 -2.01 -11.17
C LEU A 108 9.03 -2.07 -12.69
#